data_AF-A0AAV0C5T5-F1
#
_entry.id   AF-A0AAV0C5T5-F1
#
_cell.length_a   1.000
_cell.length_b   1.000
_cell.length_c   1.000
_cell.angle_alpha   90.00
_cell.angle_beta   90.00
_cell.angle_gamma   90.00
#
_symmetry.space_group_name_H-M   'P 1'
#
loop_
_entity.id
_entity.type
_entity.pdbx_description
1 polymer ?
#
loop_
_entity_poly.entity_id
_entity_poly.type
_entity_poly.pdbx_seq_one_letter_code
_entity_poly.pdbx_strand_id
1 'polypeptide(L)'
;MEKVSIPFTNQNQFPHRPSQRSQRRKKRNVYTHLKSLIGLPNQLSDGFSWTLLKCIPHDQNSHLVQLLRPFIAECNSKLAVALTIMEESFLPMVDPKTGTDMIPQVIYNWGSQPGRLNYRGFYTVVLEDDDIMVSVATIRIHGTKVVELPSIATCSKSCRMGMCRRLMNCIEKDPWD
;
A
#
# COMPACT_ATOMS: atom_id res chain seq x y z
N MET A 1 50.50 -35.31 12.86
CA MET A 1 49.99 -34.34 13.85
C MET A 1 49.61 -33.12 13.04
N GLU A 2 48.35 -32.69 12.91
CA GLU A 2 47.25 -32.61 13.87
C GLU A 2 45.93 -32.71 13.07
N LYS A 3 45.00 -33.58 13.48
CA LYS A 3 43.65 -33.66 12.89
C LYS A 3 42.78 -32.65 13.62
N VAL A 4 42.38 -31.58 12.94
CA VAL A 4 41.34 -30.68 13.45
C VAL A 4 39.97 -31.28 13.09
N SER A 5 39.30 -31.82 14.10
CA SER A 5 37.93 -32.32 14.00
C SER A 5 36.94 -31.16 14.17
N ILE A 6 36.18 -30.86 13.12
CA ILE A 6 35.06 -29.93 13.17
C ILE A 6 33.84 -30.69 13.73
N PRO A 7 33.20 -30.25 14.83
CA PRO A 7 32.02 -30.93 15.35
C PRO A 7 30.82 -30.70 14.41
N PHE A 8 30.10 -31.78 14.10
CA PHE A 8 28.80 -31.71 13.45
C PHE A 8 27.80 -30.98 14.34
N THR A 9 27.38 -29.79 13.94
CA THR A 9 26.27 -29.09 14.59
C THR A 9 24.97 -29.84 14.32
N ASN A 10 24.30 -30.16 15.41
CA ASN A 10 23.06 -30.91 15.55
C ASN A 10 21.94 -30.37 14.62
N GLN A 11 21.33 -31.23 13.80
CA GLN A 11 20.27 -30.89 12.83
C GLN A 11 18.86 -30.70 13.44
N ASN A 12 18.73 -30.39 14.73
CA ASN A 12 17.42 -30.26 15.39
C ASN A 12 17.09 -28.83 15.85
N GLN A 13 17.19 -27.87 14.93
CA GLN A 13 16.59 -26.55 15.14
C GLN A 13 16.02 -25.98 13.85
N PHE A 14 15.04 -26.68 13.27
CA PHE A 14 14.11 -26.02 12.35
C PHE A 14 13.13 -25.19 13.19
N PRO A 15 12.94 -23.89 12.90
CA PRO A 15 11.97 -23.08 13.62
C PRO A 15 10.58 -23.72 13.48
N HIS A 16 9.93 -23.96 14.62
CA HIS A 16 8.59 -24.55 14.68
C HIS A 16 7.64 -23.80 13.74
N ARG A 17 7.03 -24.53 12.80
CA ARG A 17 6.00 -23.99 11.91
C ARG A 17 4.83 -23.52 12.80
N PRO A 18 4.48 -22.23 12.82
CA PRO A 18 3.42 -21.74 13.69
C PRO A 18 2.08 -22.39 13.32
N SER A 19 1.28 -22.73 14.33
CA SER A 19 -0.03 -23.37 14.13
C SER A 19 -0.94 -22.51 13.25
N GLN A 20 -1.81 -23.14 12.44
CA GLN A 20 -2.78 -22.43 11.58
C GLN A 20 -3.66 -21.43 12.36
N ARG A 21 -3.95 -21.72 13.63
CA ARG A 21 -4.74 -20.83 14.51
C ARG A 21 -3.95 -19.58 14.92
N SER A 22 -2.66 -19.73 15.21
CA SER A 22 -1.74 -18.61 15.49
C SER A 22 -1.49 -17.76 14.24
N GLN A 23 -1.35 -18.38 13.07
CA GLN A 23 -1.24 -17.68 11.78
C GLN A 23 -2.49 -16.86 11.45
N ARG A 24 -3.69 -17.40 11.70
CA ARG A 24 -4.97 -16.69 11.52
C ARG A 24 -5.11 -15.47 12.44
N ARG A 25 -4.68 -15.58 13.70
CA ARG A 25 -4.71 -14.46 14.67
C ARG A 25 -3.73 -13.36 14.29
N LYS A 26 -2.49 -13.71 13.89
CA LYS A 26 -1.51 -12.74 13.40
C LYS A 26 -2.01 -12.00 12.15
N LYS A 27 -2.57 -12.72 11.18
CA LYS A 27 -3.17 -12.13 9.95
C LYS A 27 -4.33 -11.17 10.24
N ARG A 28 -5.15 -11.47 11.26
CA ARG A 28 -6.30 -10.62 11.65
C ARG A 28 -5.85 -9.31 12.32
N ASN A 29 -4.88 -9.38 13.21
CA ASN A 29 -4.35 -8.20 13.93
C ASN A 29 -3.64 -7.21 12.99
N VAL A 30 -2.98 -7.70 11.94
CA VAL A 30 -2.31 -6.82 10.97
C VAL A 30 -3.31 -6.18 10.01
N TYR A 31 -4.31 -6.93 9.53
CA TYR A 31 -5.37 -6.31 8.74
C TYR A 31 -6.10 -5.19 9.50
N THR A 32 -6.26 -5.32 10.82
CA THR A 32 -6.80 -4.25 11.67
C THR A 32 -5.82 -3.09 11.83
N HIS A 33 -4.52 -3.35 11.96
CA HIS A 33 -3.49 -2.30 12.03
C HIS A 33 -3.42 -1.49 10.73
N LEU A 34 -3.37 -2.15 9.58
CA LEU A 34 -3.37 -1.47 8.28
C LEU A 34 -4.62 -0.64 8.05
N LYS A 35 -5.78 -1.16 8.48
CA LYS A 35 -7.01 -0.39 8.46
C LYS A 35 -6.96 0.85 9.34
N SER A 36 -6.30 0.79 10.51
CA SER A 36 -6.16 1.95 11.38
C SER A 36 -5.22 3.03 10.84
N LEU A 37 -4.35 2.69 9.89
CA LEU A 37 -3.39 3.63 9.30
C LEU A 37 -3.92 4.35 8.06
N ILE A 38 -4.99 3.83 7.44
CA ILE A 38 -5.58 4.46 6.26
C ILE A 38 -5.97 5.88 6.62
N GLY A 39 -5.57 6.85 5.79
CA GLY A 39 -5.91 8.26 5.91
C GLY A 39 -5.18 9.02 7.02
N LEU A 40 -4.31 8.38 7.80
CA LEU A 40 -3.51 9.05 8.82
C LEU A 40 -2.17 9.54 8.22
N PRO A 41 -1.84 10.84 8.31
CA PRO A 41 -0.56 11.34 7.87
C PRO A 41 0.55 10.93 8.83
N ASN A 42 1.65 10.41 8.28
CA ASN A 42 2.87 10.08 9.01
C ASN A 42 3.93 11.13 8.69
N GLN A 43 4.29 11.93 9.68
CA GLN A 43 5.23 13.04 9.53
C GLN A 43 6.67 12.52 9.41
N LEU A 44 7.44 13.13 8.52
CA LEU A 44 8.87 12.91 8.34
C LEU A 44 9.65 14.07 8.97
N SER A 45 10.91 13.84 9.31
CA SER A 45 11.76 14.83 9.98
C SER A 45 12.11 16.06 9.12
N ASP A 46 11.87 15.99 7.81
CA ASP A 46 12.21 17.00 6.80
C ASP A 46 11.01 17.82 6.31
N GLY A 47 9.88 17.80 7.04
CA GLY A 47 8.67 18.58 6.72
C GLY A 47 7.68 17.88 5.79
N PHE A 48 8.07 16.75 5.22
CA PHE A 48 7.18 15.94 4.39
C PHE A 48 6.26 15.07 5.26
N SER A 49 5.15 14.63 4.70
CA SER A 49 4.33 13.58 5.29
C SER A 49 3.97 12.51 4.27
N TRP A 50 3.69 11.29 4.74
CA TRP A 50 3.16 10.25 3.88
C TRP A 50 1.89 9.65 4.45
N THR A 51 0.95 9.35 3.55
CA THR A 51 -0.37 8.84 3.92
C THR A 51 -0.67 7.56 3.14
N LEU A 52 -1.11 6.52 3.84
CA LEU A 52 -1.66 5.31 3.21
C LEU A 52 -3.14 5.53 2.91
N LEU A 53 -3.56 5.33 1.66
CA LEU A 53 -4.92 5.56 1.20
C LEU A 53 -5.54 4.29 0.65
N LYS A 54 -6.86 4.20 0.83
CA LYS A 54 -7.70 3.20 0.22
C LYS A 54 -9.09 3.79 0.04
N CYS A 55 -9.64 3.71 -1.17
CA CYS A 55 -11.03 4.07 -1.42
C CYS A 55 -11.95 3.28 -0.49
N ILE A 56 -12.85 4.00 0.20
CA ILE A 56 -13.88 3.43 1.04
C ILE A 56 -15.21 3.68 0.34
N PRO A 57 -15.91 2.63 -0.13
CA PRO A 57 -17.18 2.79 -0.83
C PRO A 57 -18.22 3.49 0.04
N HIS A 58 -18.98 4.39 -0.56
CA HIS A 58 -20.04 5.17 0.11
C HIS A 58 -21.26 4.32 0.52
N ASP A 59 -21.38 3.08 0.00
CA ASP A 59 -22.62 2.28 0.04
C ASP A 59 -22.83 1.47 1.34
N GLN A 60 -22.09 1.77 2.40
CA GLN A 60 -22.26 1.11 3.69
C GLN A 60 -23.14 1.97 4.59
N ASN A 61 -24.45 1.67 4.64
CA ASN A 61 -25.45 2.29 5.52
C ASN A 61 -25.25 1.99 7.03
N SER A 62 -24.01 1.97 7.50
CA SER A 62 -23.70 1.86 8.93
C SER A 62 -23.61 3.26 9.55
N HIS A 63 -24.09 3.41 10.78
CA HIS A 63 -23.97 4.64 11.55
C HIS A 63 -22.50 5.14 11.66
N LEU A 64 -21.54 4.21 11.68
CA LEU A 64 -20.10 4.52 11.69
C LEU A 64 -19.62 5.17 10.39
N VAL A 65 -20.13 4.73 9.23
CA VAL A 65 -19.76 5.32 7.93
C VAL A 65 -20.35 6.72 7.77
N GLN A 66 -21.50 7.00 8.37
CA GLN A 66 -22.04 8.37 8.42
C GLN A 66 -21.16 9.29 9.26
N LEU A 67 -20.70 8.84 10.44
CA LEU A 67 -19.78 9.61 11.29
C LEU A 67 -18.42 9.83 10.63
N LEU A 68 -17.92 8.85 9.89
CA LEU A 68 -16.63 8.92 9.19
C LEU A 68 -16.73 9.57 7.80
N ARG A 69 -17.90 10.08 7.40
CA ARG A 69 -18.10 10.64 6.04
C ARG A 69 -17.12 11.76 5.70
N PRO A 70 -16.83 12.76 6.56
CA PRO A 70 -15.85 13.80 6.24
C PRO A 70 -14.46 13.22 5.96
N PHE A 71 -14.04 12.27 6.79
CA PHE A 71 -12.76 11.57 6.66
C PHE A 71 -12.68 10.72 5.38
N ILE A 72 -13.75 9.99 5.05
CA ILE A 72 -13.85 9.22 3.80
C ILE A 72 -13.80 10.15 2.59
N ALA A 73 -14.47 11.30 2.66
CA ALA A 73 -14.46 12.30 1.60
C ALA A 73 -13.05 12.84 1.38
N GLU A 74 -12.32 13.18 2.45
CA GLU A 74 -10.93 13.62 2.37
C GLU A 74 -10.03 12.56 1.73
N CYS A 75 -10.11 11.30 2.18
CA CYS A 75 -9.34 10.20 1.60
C CYS A 75 -9.65 10.01 0.11
N ASN A 76 -10.92 10.08 -0.29
CA ASN A 76 -11.34 9.95 -1.67
C ASN A 76 -10.91 11.15 -2.52
N SER A 77 -10.90 12.36 -1.97
CA SER A 77 -10.36 13.56 -2.62
C SER A 77 -8.86 13.44 -2.86
N LYS A 78 -8.08 12.95 -1.88
CA LYS A 78 -6.66 12.66 -2.08
C LYS A 78 -6.43 11.60 -3.17
N LEU A 79 -7.28 10.57 -3.22
CA LEU A 79 -7.21 9.56 -4.30
C LEU A 79 -7.50 10.14 -5.69
N ALA A 80 -8.41 11.11 -5.79
CA ALA A 80 -8.66 11.80 -7.05
C ALA A 80 -7.43 12.59 -7.53
N VAL A 81 -6.74 13.30 -6.63
CA VAL A 81 -5.48 13.98 -6.95
C VAL A 81 -4.39 12.98 -7.34
N ALA A 82 -4.28 11.87 -6.60
CA ALA A 82 -3.33 10.81 -6.89
C ALA A 82 -3.55 10.18 -8.28
N LEU A 83 -4.82 10.02 -8.69
CA LEU A 83 -5.17 9.53 -10.02
C LEU A 83 -4.65 10.48 -11.10
N THR A 84 -4.84 11.79 -10.95
CA THR A 84 -4.34 12.78 -11.92
C THR A 84 -2.83 12.67 -12.11
N ILE A 85 -2.06 12.58 -11.02
CA ILE A 85 -0.59 12.42 -11.11
C ILE A 85 -0.22 11.13 -11.86
N MET A 86 -0.96 10.04 -11.63
CA MET A 86 -0.73 8.75 -12.28
C MET A 86 -1.06 8.79 -13.77
N GLU A 87 -2.19 9.38 -14.16
CA GLU A 87 -2.62 9.51 -15.56
C GLU A 87 -1.70 10.46 -16.35
N GLU A 88 -1.14 11.48 -15.71
CA GLU A 88 -0.13 12.35 -16.34
C GLU A 88 1.23 11.65 -16.51
N SER A 89 1.56 10.70 -15.62
CA SER A 89 2.87 10.03 -15.59
C SER A 89 2.95 8.75 -16.40
N PHE A 90 1.81 8.14 -16.72
CA PHE A 90 1.73 6.84 -17.38
C PHE A 90 0.76 6.87 -18.56
N LEU A 91 1.06 6.09 -19.59
CA LEU A 91 0.09 5.79 -20.64
C LEU A 91 -1.04 4.92 -20.06
N PRO A 92 -2.29 5.07 -20.55
CA PRO A 92 -3.41 4.23 -20.13
C PRO A 92 -3.07 2.75 -20.17
N MET A 93 -3.38 2.03 -19.09
CA MET A 93 -3.09 0.60 -18.98
C MET A 93 -4.36 -0.18 -19.28
N VAL A 94 -4.65 -0.38 -20.57
CA VAL A 94 -5.91 -0.98 -21.01
C VAL A 94 -5.88 -2.51 -20.90
N ASP A 95 -6.85 -3.11 -20.19
CA ASP A 95 -7.06 -4.56 -20.23
C ASP A 95 -7.54 -4.97 -21.64
N PRO A 96 -6.78 -5.81 -22.39
CA PRO A 96 -7.16 -6.20 -23.74
C PRO A 96 -8.50 -6.92 -23.84
N LYS A 97 -9.01 -7.49 -22.73
CA LYS A 97 -10.29 -8.20 -22.73
C LYS A 97 -11.50 -7.30 -22.55
N THR A 98 -11.42 -6.34 -21.63
CA THR A 98 -12.56 -5.47 -21.30
C THR A 98 -12.46 -4.08 -21.92
N GLY A 99 -11.29 -3.70 -22.44
CA GLY A 99 -11.01 -2.34 -22.89
C GLY A 99 -10.96 -1.33 -21.75
N THR A 100 -10.95 -1.78 -20.49
CA THR A 100 -10.96 -0.90 -19.31
C THR A 100 -9.55 -0.46 -18.96
N ASP A 101 -9.35 0.84 -18.73
CA ASP A 101 -8.11 1.33 -18.14
C ASP A 101 -7.98 0.86 -16.69
N MET A 102 -6.86 0.21 -16.38
CA MET A 102 -6.55 -0.36 -15.09
C MET A 102 -6.08 0.70 -14.09
N ILE A 103 -5.57 1.86 -14.51
CA ILE A 103 -5.03 2.88 -13.59
C ILE A 103 -6.10 3.36 -12.59
N PRO A 104 -7.31 3.81 -13.02
CA PRO A 104 -8.37 4.18 -12.07
C PRO A 104 -8.82 3.02 -11.19
N GLN A 105 -8.83 1.78 -11.73
CA GLN A 105 -9.25 0.59 -10.99
C GLN A 105 -8.29 0.27 -9.84
N VAL A 106 -6.98 0.45 -10.06
CA VAL A 106 -5.95 0.27 -9.04
C VAL A 106 -6.06 1.37 -7.98
N ILE A 107 -6.15 2.64 -8.38
CA ILE A 107 -6.17 3.78 -7.46
C ILE A 107 -7.41 3.77 -6.56
N TYR A 108 -8.59 3.59 -7.16
CA TYR A 108 -9.81 3.47 -6.38
C TYR A 108 -10.06 2.06 -5.84
N ASN A 109 -9.13 1.12 -6.05
CA ASN A 109 -9.25 -0.29 -5.67
C ASN A 109 -10.62 -0.91 -6.03
N TRP A 110 -11.23 -0.42 -7.11
CA TRP A 110 -12.52 -0.87 -7.62
C TRP A 110 -12.37 -2.28 -8.18
N GLY A 111 -12.99 -3.27 -7.52
CA GLY A 111 -12.94 -4.64 -7.98
C GLY A 111 -14.03 -4.91 -9.01
N SER A 112 -13.66 -5.44 -10.18
CA SER A 112 -14.61 -6.01 -11.13
C SER A 112 -14.41 -7.52 -11.27
N GLN A 113 -15.50 -8.25 -10.99
CA GLN A 113 -15.75 -9.67 -11.25
C GLN A 113 -14.94 -10.74 -10.47
N PRO A 114 -15.54 -11.90 -10.15
CA PRO A 114 -14.79 -13.05 -9.67
C PRO A 114 -13.92 -13.62 -10.81
N GLY A 115 -12.59 -13.68 -10.61
CA GLY A 115 -11.72 -14.60 -11.36
C GLY A 115 -10.40 -14.08 -11.92
N ARG A 116 -10.22 -12.76 -12.18
CA ARG A 116 -8.94 -12.25 -12.72
C ARG A 116 -8.44 -10.92 -12.13
N LEU A 117 -9.28 -9.90 -12.02
CA LEU A 117 -8.84 -8.53 -11.70
C LEU A 117 -9.32 -8.12 -10.30
N ASN A 118 -8.60 -8.60 -9.27
CA ASN A 118 -8.89 -8.23 -7.89
C ASN A 118 -8.05 -7.02 -7.45
N TYR A 119 -8.62 -5.84 -7.60
CA TYR A 119 -8.00 -4.58 -7.17
C TYR A 119 -8.15 -4.28 -5.67
N ARG A 120 -8.92 -5.08 -4.91
CA ARG A 120 -9.12 -4.86 -3.47
C ARG A 120 -7.84 -4.98 -2.65
N GLY A 121 -6.83 -5.67 -3.16
CA GLY A 121 -5.52 -5.81 -2.50
C GLY A 121 -4.60 -4.61 -2.66
N PHE A 122 -4.97 -3.63 -3.48
CA PHE A 122 -4.17 -2.44 -3.74
C PHE A 122 -4.47 -1.33 -2.73
N TYR A 123 -3.42 -0.57 -2.44
CA TYR A 123 -3.40 0.62 -1.63
C TYR A 123 -2.57 1.68 -2.36
N THR A 124 -2.86 2.94 -2.09
CA THR A 124 -2.13 4.07 -2.64
C THR A 124 -1.35 4.72 -1.51
N VAL A 125 -0.05 4.93 -1.68
CA VAL A 125 0.77 5.70 -0.75
C VAL A 125 1.05 7.04 -1.39
N VAL A 126 0.78 8.13 -0.68
CA VAL A 126 1.06 9.48 -1.15
C VAL A 126 2.13 10.11 -0.28
N LEU A 127 3.03 10.86 -0.91
CA LEU A 127 4.00 11.74 -0.26
C LEU A 127 3.54 13.17 -0.50
N GLU A 128 3.45 13.93 0.57
CA GLU A 128 2.94 15.30 0.61
C GLU A 128 4.04 16.21 1.21
N ASP A 129 4.20 17.38 0.62
CA ASP A 129 4.99 18.50 1.16
C ASP A 129 3.96 19.56 1.60
N ASP A 130 3.78 19.73 2.91
CA ASP A 130 2.57 20.32 3.48
C ASP A 130 1.29 19.64 2.91
N ASP A 131 0.47 20.38 2.16
CA ASP A 131 -0.75 19.91 1.51
C ASP A 131 -0.58 19.63 0.00
N ILE A 132 0.65 19.71 -0.52
CA ILE A 132 0.96 19.50 -1.93
C ILE A 132 1.40 18.05 -2.14
N MET A 133 0.61 17.29 -2.90
CA MET A 133 0.97 15.93 -3.27
C MET A 133 2.14 15.92 -4.27
N VAL A 134 3.29 15.42 -3.84
CA VAL A 134 4.54 15.42 -4.63
C VAL A 134 4.84 14.07 -5.26
N SER A 135 4.42 12.95 -4.65
CA SER A 135 4.65 11.61 -5.19
C SER A 135 3.54 10.64 -4.80
N VAL A 136 3.27 9.67 -5.67
CA VAL A 136 2.24 8.65 -5.51
C VAL A 136 2.85 7.30 -5.81
N ALA A 137 2.52 6.28 -5.04
CA ALA A 137 2.85 4.89 -5.35
C ALA A 137 1.62 4.02 -5.14
N THR A 138 1.50 2.97 -5.95
CA THR A 138 0.56 1.89 -5.71
C THR A 138 1.31 0.70 -5.14
N ILE A 139 0.76 0.09 -4.10
CA ILE A 139 1.31 -1.11 -3.49
C ILE A 139 0.23 -2.18 -3.38
N ARG A 140 0.63 -3.44 -3.55
CA ARG A 140 -0.24 -4.58 -3.31
C ARG A 140 0.19 -5.31 -2.05
N ILE A 141 -0.79 -5.56 -1.20
CA ILE A 141 -0.53 -6.09 0.13
C ILE A 141 -1.21 -7.46 0.26
N HIS A 142 -0.41 -8.47 0.60
CA HIS A 142 -0.91 -9.79 0.90
C HIS A 142 -0.63 -10.14 2.36
N GLY A 143 -1.68 -10.19 3.17
CA GLY A 143 -1.54 -10.43 4.60
C GLY A 143 -0.85 -9.26 5.28
N THR A 144 0.46 -9.40 5.52
CA THR A 144 1.29 -8.45 6.29
C THR A 144 2.49 -7.97 5.48
N LYS A 145 2.56 -8.26 4.18
CA LYS A 145 3.72 -7.88 3.37
C LYS A 145 3.26 -7.12 2.16
N VAL A 146 3.95 -6.01 1.91
CA VAL A 146 4.00 -5.45 0.56
C VAL A 146 4.64 -6.52 -0.31
N VAL A 147 3.84 -7.04 -1.24
CA VAL A 147 4.30 -8.10 -2.14
C VAL A 147 4.69 -7.54 -3.50
N GLU A 148 4.11 -6.40 -3.86
CA GLU A 148 4.33 -5.76 -5.15
C GLU A 148 4.25 -4.24 -4.96
N LEU A 149 5.11 -3.50 -5.68
CA LEU A 149 4.99 -2.07 -5.91
C LEU A 149 4.82 -1.86 -7.43
N PRO A 150 3.59 -1.98 -7.96
CA PRO A 150 3.34 -1.93 -9.39
C PRO A 150 3.76 -0.62 -10.05
N SER A 151 3.59 0.51 -9.36
CA SER A 151 3.86 1.81 -9.94
C SER A 151 4.21 2.88 -8.91
N ILE A 152 5.05 3.82 -9.34
CA ILE A 152 5.41 5.04 -8.60
C ILE A 152 5.52 6.20 -9.57
N ALA A 153 4.87 7.31 -9.24
CA ALA A 153 4.87 8.56 -9.97
C ALA A 153 5.31 9.70 -9.04
N THR A 154 5.95 10.71 -9.62
CA THR A 154 6.25 11.98 -8.97
C THR A 154 5.58 13.07 -9.79
N CYS A 155 4.93 14.02 -9.14
CA CYS A 155 4.34 15.18 -9.81
C CYS A 155 5.41 15.83 -10.70
N SER A 156 5.04 16.20 -11.93
CA SER A 156 5.94 16.78 -12.92
C SER A 156 6.73 17.99 -12.38
N LYS A 157 6.09 18.81 -11.55
CA LYS A 157 6.69 19.97 -10.86
C LYS A 157 7.79 19.59 -9.86
N SER A 158 7.75 18.35 -9.36
CA SER A 158 8.67 17.81 -8.35
C SER A 158 9.61 16.72 -8.87
N CYS A 159 9.61 16.49 -10.19
CA CYS A 159 10.46 15.50 -10.82
C CYS A 159 11.95 15.82 -10.65
N ARG A 160 12.77 14.77 -10.56
CA ARG A 160 14.24 14.83 -10.41
C ARG A 160 14.74 15.41 -9.08
N MET A 161 13.87 15.71 -8.12
CA MET A 161 14.25 16.15 -6.78
C MET A 161 14.38 14.99 -5.76
N GLY A 162 14.37 13.73 -6.22
CA GLY A 162 14.54 12.56 -5.36
C GLY A 162 13.27 12.09 -4.63
N MET A 163 12.09 12.63 -4.95
CA MET A 163 10.83 12.29 -4.28
C MET A 163 10.46 10.80 -4.37
N CYS A 164 10.68 10.17 -5.53
CA CYS A 164 10.46 8.73 -5.71
C CYS A 164 11.28 7.90 -4.70
N ARG A 165 12.57 8.23 -4.52
CA ARG A 165 13.42 7.56 -3.52
C ARG A 165 12.93 7.83 -2.10
N ARG A 166 12.47 9.05 -1.79
CA ARG A 166 11.91 9.38 -0.48
C ARG A 166 10.66 8.54 -0.20
N LEU A 167 9.72 8.49 -1.13
CA LEU A 167 8.51 7.68 -0.99
C LEU A 167 8.84 6.17 -0.87
N MET A 168 9.82 5.68 -1.63
CA MET A 168 10.30 4.30 -1.49
C MET A 168 10.84 4.02 -0.09
N ASN A 169 11.66 4.92 0.46
CA ASN A 169 12.17 4.79 1.82
C ASN A 169 11.05 4.75 2.86
N CYS A 170 9.95 5.50 2.66
CA CYS A 170 8.78 5.44 3.55
C CYS A 170 8.10 4.06 3.47
N ILE A 171 7.92 3.53 2.27
CA ILE A 171 7.30 2.21 2.05
C ILE A 171 8.15 1.08 2.67
N GLU A 172 9.48 1.21 2.60
CA GLU A 172 10.43 0.24 3.14
C GLU A 172 10.60 0.33 4.66
N LYS A 173 10.43 1.52 5.27
CA LYS A 173 10.79 1.75 6.69
C LYS A 173 9.72 1.39 7.73
N ASP A 174 8.40 1.36 7.46
CA ASP A 174 7.35 0.86 8.40
C ASP A 174 5.90 0.95 7.82
N PRO A 175 4.83 0.25 8.31
CA PRO A 175 4.68 -0.65 9.48
C PRO A 175 3.98 -1.99 9.09
N TRP A 176 4.66 -2.83 8.30
CA TRP A 176 4.05 -4.08 7.81
C TRP A 176 4.33 -5.31 8.69
N ASP A 177 5.26 -5.23 9.67
CA ASP A 177 5.73 -6.37 10.48
C ASP A 177 5.01 -6.59 11.83
#